data_AF-K1UA44-F1
#
_entry.id   AF-K1UA44-F1
#
_cell.length_a   1.000
_cell.length_b   1.000
_cell.length_c   1.000
_cell.angle_alpha   90.00
_cell.angle_beta   90.00
_cell.angle_gamma   90.00
#
_symmetry.space_group_name_H-M   'P 1'
#
loop_
_entity.id
_entity.type
_entity.pdbx_description
1 polymer ?
#
loop_
_entity_poly.entity_id
_entity_poly.type
_entity_poly.pdbx_seq_one_letter_code
_entity_poly.pdbx_strand_id
1 'polypeptide(L)'
;MIDKVQVFVVSENGASIYSASKIARDEFPEYDVTVRGAVSIGRRLMDPLAELVKIDPKSIGVGQYQHDVEQGALKKSLDQTVESCVNLVGVNVNTASKHLLTYISGLGPTLAQNIVDYRTEHGPFQSRRELLKVPRMGEKAFEQSAGFLRIQDGKNPLDNSAVHPESYPIVELMAKDLKCTVTELISNKELKKKLDLKKYVTDKVGMPTLLDIMEELDKPGRDPRQTIQVFSFDPTVKTIEDLKEGQVLPGIVTNITNFGCFVDVGIKENGLVHISELADRFISDPTQVVSIHQHVKVKVLSVDLVRKRVQLSMKGIEETVS
;
A
#
# COMPACT_ATOMS: atom_id res chain seq x y z
N MET A 1 -2.84 -16.73 29.51
CA MET A 1 -2.48 -17.30 28.19
C MET A 1 -1.56 -16.28 27.55
N ILE A 2 -0.31 -16.63 27.29
CA ILE A 2 0.57 -15.75 26.51
C ILE A 2 0.10 -15.91 25.07
N ASP A 3 -0.43 -14.85 24.47
CA ASP A 3 -0.75 -14.85 23.04
C ASP A 3 0.48 -15.33 22.27
N LYS A 4 0.30 -16.32 21.40
CA LYS A 4 1.40 -16.83 20.57
C LYS A 4 1.93 -15.67 19.75
N VAL A 5 3.24 -15.41 19.85
CA VAL A 5 3.94 -14.42 19.02
C VAL A 5 3.74 -14.79 17.56
N GLN A 6 3.11 -13.90 16.80
CA GLN A 6 2.93 -14.06 15.37
C GLN A 6 4.24 -13.72 14.65
N VAL A 7 4.60 -14.53 13.65
CA VAL A 7 5.81 -14.34 12.84
C VAL A 7 5.36 -13.95 11.44
N PHE A 8 5.97 -12.88 10.92
CA PHE A 8 5.69 -12.36 9.59
C PHE A 8 6.99 -12.27 8.79
N VAL A 9 6.90 -12.56 7.49
CA VAL A 9 8.00 -12.35 6.54
C VAL A 9 7.82 -10.98 5.92
N VAL A 10 8.87 -10.16 5.95
CA VAL A 10 8.86 -8.79 5.41
C VAL A 10 10.08 -8.61 4.52
N SER A 11 9.89 -8.00 3.35
CA SER A 11 10.99 -7.71 2.44
C SER A 11 11.99 -6.75 3.10
N GLU A 12 13.28 -7.10 3.02
CA GLU A 12 14.39 -6.26 3.45
C GLU A 12 14.89 -5.31 2.35
N ASN A 13 14.30 -5.36 1.13
CA ASN A 13 14.87 -4.65 0.00
C ASN A 13 14.88 -3.12 0.25
N GLY A 14 16.04 -2.48 0.04
CA GLY A 14 16.25 -1.07 0.36
C GLY A 14 16.42 -0.76 1.85
N ALA A 15 16.32 -1.71 2.78
CA ALA A 15 16.51 -1.45 4.22
C ALA A 15 17.96 -1.02 4.53
N SER A 16 18.93 -1.62 3.83
CA SER A 16 20.34 -1.19 3.88
C SER A 16 20.52 0.25 3.38
N ILE A 17 19.85 0.61 2.28
CA ILE A 17 19.86 1.97 1.72
C ILE A 17 19.26 2.98 2.71
N TYR A 18 18.11 2.66 3.30
CA TYR A 18 17.51 3.45 4.37
C TYR A 18 18.50 3.63 5.53
N SER A 19 19.06 2.54 6.06
CA SER A 19 19.88 2.57 7.27
C SER A 19 21.16 3.42 7.16
N ALA A 20 21.71 3.53 5.95
CA ALA A 20 22.88 4.38 5.64
C ALA A 20 22.49 5.82 5.23
N SER A 21 21.21 6.09 5.02
CA SER A 21 20.72 7.39 4.56
C SER A 21 20.91 8.50 5.60
N LYS A 22 20.81 9.75 5.16
CA LYS A 22 20.73 10.90 6.08
C LYS A 22 19.44 10.84 6.91
N ILE A 23 18.32 10.41 6.32
CA ILE A 23 17.02 10.30 6.99
C ILE A 23 17.13 9.41 8.23
N ALA A 24 17.68 8.20 8.09
CA ALA A 24 17.83 7.28 9.21
C ALA A 24 18.82 7.79 10.27
N ARG A 25 19.86 8.53 9.87
CA ARG A 25 20.79 9.19 10.81
C ARG A 25 20.11 10.32 11.60
N ASP A 26 19.26 11.09 10.96
CA ASP A 26 18.50 12.17 11.60
C ASP A 26 17.40 11.60 12.52
N GLU A 27 16.73 10.50 12.13
CA GLU A 27 15.72 9.83 12.97
C GLU A 27 16.35 9.06 14.16
N PHE A 28 17.54 8.49 13.97
CA PHE A 28 18.20 7.60 14.92
C PHE A 28 19.71 7.88 15.04
N PRO A 29 20.11 9.05 15.59
CA PRO A 29 21.51 9.47 15.63
C PRO A 29 22.40 8.53 16.45
N GLU A 30 21.88 8.01 17.56
CA GLU A 30 22.61 7.18 18.53
C GLU A 30 22.74 5.70 18.15
N TYR A 31 22.03 5.25 17.10
CA TYR A 31 22.01 3.84 16.71
C TYR A 31 22.92 3.58 15.50
N ASP A 32 23.54 2.41 15.44
CA ASP A 32 24.33 2.01 14.28
C ASP A 32 23.44 1.59 13.08
N VAL A 33 24.09 1.33 11.95
CA VAL A 33 23.45 1.00 10.68
C VAL A 33 22.60 -0.29 10.79
N THR A 34 23.06 -1.29 11.52
CA THR A 34 22.34 -2.56 11.66
C THR A 34 21.02 -2.37 12.42
N VAL A 35 21.04 -1.61 13.53
CA VAL A 35 19.83 -1.31 14.31
C VAL A 35 18.84 -0.50 13.50
N ARG A 36 19.30 0.52 12.76
CA ARG A 36 18.43 1.31 11.86
C ARG A 36 17.75 0.45 10.79
N GLY A 37 18.46 -0.52 10.24
CA GLY A 37 17.91 -1.50 9.29
C GLY A 37 16.79 -2.34 9.92
N ALA A 38 17.02 -2.87 11.12
CA ALA A 38 16.01 -3.65 11.85
C ALA A 38 14.75 -2.83 12.18
N VAL A 39 14.92 -1.56 12.56
CA VAL A 39 13.79 -0.66 12.80
C VAL A 39 12.95 -0.46 11.53
N SER A 40 13.59 -0.33 10.36
CA SER A 40 12.88 -0.19 9.09
C SER A 40 12.05 -1.44 8.78
N ILE A 41 12.60 -2.64 8.99
CA ILE A 41 11.86 -3.90 8.79
C ILE A 41 10.62 -3.96 9.69
N GLY A 42 10.77 -3.61 10.98
CA GLY A 42 9.63 -3.56 11.91
C GLY A 42 8.56 -2.53 11.50
N ARG A 43 8.97 -1.36 11.00
CA ARG A 43 8.05 -0.32 10.53
C ARG A 43 7.33 -0.68 9.23
N ARG A 44 7.98 -1.39 8.31
CA ARG A 44 7.35 -1.92 7.10
C ARG A 44 6.23 -2.90 7.39
N LEU A 45 6.35 -3.68 8.47
CA LEU A 45 5.27 -4.56 8.91
C LEU A 45 4.04 -3.77 9.37
N MET A 46 4.26 -2.64 10.05
CA MET A 46 3.18 -1.79 10.56
C MET A 46 2.50 -0.99 9.45
N ASP A 47 3.29 -0.33 8.59
CA ASP A 47 2.80 0.39 7.42
C ASP A 47 3.89 0.39 6.31
N PRO A 48 3.78 -0.51 5.32
CA PRO A 48 4.74 -0.59 4.22
C PRO A 48 4.89 0.74 3.47
N LEU A 49 3.77 1.43 3.22
CA LEU A 49 3.76 2.63 2.40
C LEU A 49 4.48 3.77 3.10
N ALA A 50 4.19 3.99 4.40
CA ALA A 50 4.78 5.07 5.18
C ALA A 50 6.30 4.92 5.39
N GLU A 51 6.82 3.68 5.37
CA GLU A 51 8.23 3.41 5.54
C GLU A 51 8.99 3.36 4.20
N LEU A 52 8.42 2.76 3.14
CA LEU A 52 9.09 2.65 1.84
C LEU A 52 9.28 3.99 1.12
N VAL A 53 8.38 4.97 1.33
CA VAL A 53 8.51 6.33 0.78
C VAL A 53 9.73 7.10 1.29
N LYS A 54 10.41 6.61 2.34
CA LYS A 54 11.66 7.21 2.85
C LYS A 54 12.88 6.82 2.03
N ILE A 55 12.74 5.90 1.09
CA ILE A 55 13.82 5.33 0.28
C ILE A 55 13.66 5.86 -1.15
N ASP A 56 14.77 6.16 -1.82
CA ASP A 56 14.73 6.44 -3.27
C ASP A 56 14.07 5.24 -3.97
N PRO A 57 12.95 5.41 -4.70
CA PRO A 57 12.19 4.29 -5.25
C PRO A 57 13.03 3.35 -6.11
N LYS A 58 14.02 3.89 -6.85
CA LYS A 58 14.94 3.08 -7.68
C LYS A 58 15.87 2.19 -6.85
N SER A 59 16.07 2.52 -5.59
CA SER A 59 16.93 1.80 -4.65
C SER A 59 16.18 0.77 -3.81
N ILE A 60 14.86 0.64 -4.00
CA ILE A 60 14.06 -0.40 -3.34
C ILE A 60 14.43 -1.78 -3.86
N GLY A 61 14.97 -1.95 -5.08
CA GLY A 61 15.28 -3.30 -5.59
C GLY A 61 14.04 -3.97 -6.16
N VAL A 62 13.54 -3.45 -7.28
CA VAL A 62 12.25 -3.86 -7.87
C VAL A 62 12.38 -4.91 -8.99
N GLY A 63 13.61 -5.27 -9.36
CA GLY A 63 13.84 -6.29 -10.39
C GLY A 63 15.32 -6.64 -10.54
N GLN A 64 15.59 -7.83 -11.09
CA GLN A 64 16.93 -8.40 -11.22
C GLN A 64 17.89 -7.54 -12.05
N TYR A 65 17.40 -7.01 -13.17
CA TYR A 65 18.19 -6.21 -14.13
C TYR A 65 17.90 -4.71 -14.04
N GLN A 66 17.42 -4.23 -12.87
CA GLN A 66 17.06 -2.81 -12.70
C GLN A 66 18.24 -1.84 -12.94
N HIS A 67 19.48 -2.32 -12.84
CA HIS A 67 20.69 -1.52 -13.09
C HIS A 67 21.07 -1.46 -14.57
N ASP A 68 20.53 -2.37 -15.39
CA ASP A 68 20.86 -2.50 -16.82
C ASP A 68 19.86 -1.74 -17.72
N VAL A 69 18.81 -1.15 -17.13
CA VAL A 69 17.82 -0.33 -17.84
C VAL A 69 18.17 1.16 -17.79
N GLU A 70 17.49 1.95 -18.62
CA GLU A 70 17.64 3.42 -18.62
C GLU A 70 17.14 4.01 -17.29
N GLN A 71 18.08 4.59 -16.53
CA GLN A 71 17.86 4.97 -15.14
C GLN A 71 16.92 6.17 -14.96
N GLY A 72 16.88 7.09 -15.93
CA GLY A 72 15.97 8.24 -15.90
C GLY A 72 14.51 7.82 -16.03
N ALA A 73 14.20 6.96 -17.01
CA ALA A 73 12.88 6.39 -17.25
C ALA A 73 12.45 5.49 -16.09
N LEU A 74 13.36 4.65 -15.55
CA LEU A 74 13.09 3.84 -14.37
C LEU A 74 12.69 4.72 -13.19
N LYS A 75 13.50 5.74 -12.87
CA LYS A 75 13.22 6.66 -11.77
C LYS A 75 11.85 7.32 -11.95
N LYS A 76 11.57 7.87 -13.13
CA LYS A 76 10.30 8.53 -13.43
C LYS A 76 9.10 7.59 -13.23
N SER A 77 9.19 6.36 -13.74
CA SER A 77 8.13 5.36 -13.61
C SER A 77 7.88 4.98 -12.15
N LEU A 78 8.94 4.78 -11.38
CA LEU A 78 8.83 4.43 -9.96
C LEU A 78 8.30 5.61 -9.13
N ASP A 79 8.74 6.84 -9.39
CA ASP A 79 8.19 8.03 -8.72
C ASP A 79 6.68 8.17 -8.98
N GLN A 80 6.23 7.96 -10.23
CA GLN A 80 4.80 7.99 -10.59
C GLN A 80 4.01 6.87 -9.91
N THR A 81 4.60 5.69 -9.77
CA THR A 81 4.00 4.56 -9.05
C THR A 81 3.82 4.91 -7.57
N VAL A 82 4.84 5.49 -6.94
CA VAL A 82 4.78 5.91 -5.54
C VAL A 82 3.74 7.01 -5.34
N GLU A 83 3.72 8.04 -6.21
CA GLU A 83 2.70 9.09 -6.20
C GLU A 83 1.29 8.48 -6.32
N SER A 84 1.08 7.57 -7.28
CA SER A 84 -0.22 6.91 -7.46
C SER A 84 -0.65 6.13 -6.22
N CYS A 85 0.25 5.34 -5.63
CA CYS A 85 -0.04 4.57 -4.41
C CYS A 85 -0.37 5.48 -3.21
N VAL A 86 0.41 6.55 -3.00
CA VAL A 86 0.19 7.49 -1.89
C VAL A 86 -1.14 8.21 -2.01
N ASN A 87 -1.48 8.72 -3.21
CA ASN A 87 -2.72 9.44 -3.43
C ASN A 87 -3.94 8.51 -3.44
N LEU A 88 -3.80 7.27 -3.93
CA LEU A 88 -4.86 6.26 -3.84
C LEU A 88 -5.19 5.90 -2.38
N VAL A 89 -4.18 5.72 -1.53
CA VAL A 89 -4.39 5.42 -0.11
C VAL A 89 -4.88 6.65 0.64
N GLY A 90 -4.41 7.85 0.28
CA GLY A 90 -4.64 9.09 1.03
C GLY A 90 -3.88 9.12 2.35
N VAL A 91 -3.70 10.30 2.94
CA VAL A 91 -2.86 10.46 4.14
C VAL A 91 -3.54 11.31 5.20
N ASN A 92 -3.40 10.92 6.46
CA ASN A 92 -3.81 11.79 7.57
C ASN A 92 -2.79 12.93 7.72
N VAL A 93 -3.20 14.16 7.43
CA VAL A 93 -2.31 15.33 7.40
C VAL A 93 -1.75 15.69 8.78
N ASN A 94 -2.40 15.26 9.86
CA ASN A 94 -1.96 15.53 11.23
C ASN A 94 -0.89 14.55 11.72
N THR A 95 -0.73 13.38 11.09
CA THR A 95 0.23 12.34 11.52
C THR A 95 1.26 11.98 10.45
N ALA A 96 0.96 12.21 9.17
CA ALA A 96 1.84 11.86 8.06
C ALA A 96 3.23 12.50 8.19
N SER A 97 4.28 11.75 7.83
CA SER A 97 5.65 12.30 7.77
C SER A 97 5.79 13.23 6.57
N LYS A 98 6.81 14.12 6.60
CA LYS A 98 7.15 14.95 5.44
C LYS A 98 7.50 14.12 4.19
N HIS A 99 8.05 12.91 4.37
CA HIS A 99 8.41 12.02 3.28
C HIS A 99 7.15 11.50 2.57
N LEU A 100 6.13 11.13 3.33
CA LEU A 100 4.84 10.70 2.78
C LEU A 100 4.10 11.87 2.12
N LEU A 101 4.07 13.04 2.77
CA LEU A 101 3.44 14.26 2.22
C LEU A 101 4.10 14.73 0.92
N THR A 102 5.40 14.46 0.71
CA THR A 102 6.11 14.86 -0.52
C THR A 102 5.47 14.26 -1.78
N TYR A 103 4.89 13.07 -1.66
CA TYR A 103 4.26 12.34 -2.77
C TYR A 103 2.75 12.63 -2.93
N ILE A 104 2.18 13.51 -2.11
CA ILE A 104 0.81 13.98 -2.34
C ILE A 104 0.80 14.95 -3.51
N SER A 105 -0.20 14.78 -4.39
CA SER A 105 -0.37 15.60 -5.58
C SER A 105 -0.35 17.09 -5.22
N GLY A 106 0.50 17.86 -5.91
CA GLY A 106 0.60 19.31 -5.71
C GLY A 106 1.44 19.80 -4.52
N LEU A 107 2.04 18.92 -3.69
CA LEU A 107 2.84 19.35 -2.53
C LEU A 107 4.35 19.41 -2.81
N GLY A 108 4.97 18.26 -3.10
CA GLY A 108 6.42 18.15 -3.17
C GLY A 108 7.15 18.47 -1.84
N PRO A 109 8.50 18.51 -1.85
CA PRO A 109 9.30 18.52 -0.61
C PRO A 109 9.10 19.77 0.25
N THR A 110 8.99 20.94 -0.38
CA THR A 110 8.90 22.22 0.31
C THR A 110 7.57 22.37 1.06
N LEU A 111 6.44 22.10 0.39
CA LEU A 111 5.13 22.19 1.05
C LEU A 111 4.96 21.10 2.09
N ALA A 112 5.48 19.89 1.84
CA ALA A 112 5.47 18.82 2.82
C ALA A 112 6.17 19.22 4.14
N GLN A 113 7.34 19.89 4.06
CA GLN A 113 8.02 20.42 5.24
C GLN A 113 7.20 21.52 5.91
N ASN A 114 6.69 22.49 5.13
CA ASN A 114 5.90 23.60 5.67
C ASN A 114 4.63 23.14 6.39
N ILE A 115 3.96 22.07 5.93
CA ILE A 115 2.80 21.48 6.59
C ILE A 115 3.19 20.92 7.96
N VAL A 116 4.30 20.18 8.03
CA VAL A 116 4.81 19.61 9.28
C VAL A 116 5.22 20.71 10.26
N ASP A 117 5.91 21.75 9.78
CA ASP A 117 6.32 22.88 10.61
C ASP A 117 5.09 23.63 11.14
N TYR A 118 4.11 23.91 10.26
CA TYR A 118 2.88 24.59 10.63
C TYR A 118 2.11 23.86 11.73
N ARG A 119 1.88 22.53 11.58
CA ARG A 119 1.17 21.76 12.62
C ARG A 119 1.96 21.59 13.91
N THR A 120 3.29 21.66 13.84
CA THR A 120 4.15 21.62 15.03
C THR A 120 4.03 22.91 15.82
N GLU A 121 3.91 24.06 15.14
CA GLU A 121 3.78 25.38 15.76
C GLU A 121 2.35 25.72 16.19
N HIS A 122 1.35 25.36 15.38
CA HIS A 122 -0.05 25.80 15.55
C HIS A 122 -0.98 24.69 16.10
N GLY A 123 -0.46 23.46 16.23
CA GLY A 123 -1.26 22.29 16.57
C GLY A 123 -1.93 21.63 15.35
N PRO A 124 -2.74 20.58 15.57
CA PRO A 124 -3.34 19.79 14.49
C PRO A 124 -4.39 20.59 13.72
N PHE A 125 -4.44 20.38 12.40
CA PHE A 125 -5.48 20.92 11.52
C PHE A 125 -6.85 20.37 11.89
N GLN A 126 -7.84 21.26 11.98
CA GLN A 126 -9.24 20.94 12.30
C GLN A 126 -10.15 20.99 11.07
N SER A 127 -9.66 21.56 9.97
CA SER A 127 -10.36 21.54 8.68
C SER A 127 -9.40 21.66 7.51
N ARG A 128 -9.76 21.12 6.33
CA ARG A 128 -8.91 21.22 5.13
C ARG A 128 -8.60 22.66 4.75
N ARG A 129 -9.55 23.58 4.94
CA ARG A 129 -9.36 25.01 4.66
C ARG A 129 -8.22 25.65 5.45
N GLU A 130 -7.85 25.11 6.61
CA GLU A 130 -6.70 25.62 7.37
C GLU A 130 -5.37 25.38 6.65
N LEU A 131 -5.31 24.45 5.70
CA LEU A 131 -4.11 24.22 4.87
C LEU A 131 -3.73 25.45 4.05
N LEU A 132 -4.69 26.30 3.66
CA LEU A 132 -4.43 27.57 2.97
C LEU A 132 -3.62 28.57 3.82
N LYS A 133 -3.52 28.35 5.13
CA LYS A 133 -2.69 29.16 6.04
C LYS A 133 -1.23 28.71 6.05
N VAL A 134 -0.92 27.54 5.47
CA VAL A 134 0.45 27.02 5.42
C VAL A 134 1.27 27.89 4.46
N PRO A 135 2.50 28.32 4.84
CA PRO A 135 3.34 29.11 3.96
C PRO A 135 3.54 28.45 2.59
N ARG A 136 3.37 29.25 1.53
CA ARG A 136 3.45 28.83 0.10
C ARG A 136 2.32 27.92 -0.38
N MET A 137 1.33 27.57 0.45
CA MET A 137 0.12 26.89 -0.01
C MET A 137 -0.78 27.87 -0.75
N GLY A 138 -0.77 27.79 -2.09
CA GLY A 138 -1.69 28.56 -2.94
C GLY A 138 -2.96 27.76 -3.27
N GLU A 139 -3.96 28.45 -3.81
CA GLU A 139 -5.24 27.85 -4.25
C GLU A 139 -5.04 26.64 -5.15
N LYS A 140 -4.10 26.70 -6.11
CA LYS A 140 -3.85 25.58 -7.03
C LYS A 140 -3.25 24.37 -6.32
N ALA A 141 -2.31 24.58 -5.40
CA ALA A 141 -1.72 23.49 -4.63
C ALA A 141 -2.75 22.86 -3.70
N PHE A 142 -3.63 23.69 -3.10
CA PHE A 142 -4.75 23.22 -2.30
C PHE A 142 -5.73 22.39 -3.14
N GLU A 143 -6.16 22.89 -4.30
CA GLU A 143 -7.06 22.16 -5.21
C GLU A 143 -6.47 20.80 -5.65
N GLN A 144 -5.17 20.72 -5.92
CA GLN A 144 -4.55 19.44 -6.30
C GLN A 144 -4.39 18.46 -5.12
N SER A 145 -4.23 18.96 -3.89
CA SER A 145 -3.87 18.12 -2.73
C SER A 145 -5.05 17.78 -1.83
N ALA A 146 -6.07 18.62 -1.75
CA ALA A 146 -7.05 18.59 -0.66
C ALA A 146 -7.84 17.28 -0.59
N GLY A 147 -8.15 16.65 -1.74
CA GLY A 147 -8.87 15.36 -1.78
C GLY A 147 -8.08 14.19 -1.19
N PHE A 148 -6.75 14.28 -1.18
CA PHE A 148 -5.84 13.23 -0.70
C PHE A 148 -5.40 13.41 0.76
N LEU A 149 -5.60 14.62 1.31
CA LEU A 149 -5.29 14.97 2.69
C LEU A 149 -6.51 14.78 3.57
N ARG A 150 -6.45 13.83 4.51
CA ARG A 150 -7.55 13.52 5.43
C ARG A 150 -7.30 14.14 6.80
N ILE A 151 -8.38 14.56 7.46
CA ILE A 151 -8.37 15.02 8.85
C ILE A 151 -9.34 14.13 9.63
N GLN A 152 -8.77 13.23 10.44
CA GLN A 152 -9.54 12.46 11.41
C GLN A 152 -10.08 13.41 12.49
N ASP A 153 -11.33 13.20 12.88
CA ASP A 153 -12.04 13.99 13.90
C ASP A 153 -12.07 15.51 13.61
N GLY A 154 -12.04 15.88 12.32
CA GLY A 154 -12.18 17.27 11.88
C GLY A 154 -13.57 17.85 12.11
N LYS A 155 -13.69 19.19 12.03
CA LYS A 155 -14.97 19.89 12.19
C LYS A 155 -16.01 19.50 11.13
N ASN A 156 -15.55 19.23 9.92
CA ASN A 156 -16.41 18.75 8.84
C ASN A 156 -16.18 17.25 8.64
N PRO A 157 -17.22 16.39 8.75
CA PRO A 157 -17.07 14.95 8.59
C PRO A 157 -16.55 14.54 7.19
N LEU A 158 -16.73 15.37 6.16
CA LEU A 158 -16.21 15.11 4.82
C LEU A 158 -14.69 15.22 4.74
N ASP A 159 -14.03 15.91 5.67
CA ASP A 159 -12.57 16.04 5.68
C ASP A 159 -11.86 14.71 5.97
N ASN A 160 -12.57 13.69 6.47
CA ASN A 160 -12.07 12.32 6.63
C ASN A 160 -12.43 11.41 5.44
N SER A 161 -12.74 11.99 4.28
CA SER A 161 -13.16 11.26 3.07
C SER A 161 -12.38 11.72 1.83
N ALA A 162 -12.47 10.99 0.73
CA ALA A 162 -11.93 11.39 -0.57
C ALA A 162 -12.80 12.45 -1.29
N VAL A 163 -13.96 12.82 -0.75
CA VAL A 163 -14.79 13.89 -1.32
C VAL A 163 -13.97 15.18 -1.34
N HIS A 164 -13.78 15.75 -2.53
CA HIS A 164 -13.02 16.99 -2.68
C HIS A 164 -13.81 18.20 -2.13
N PRO A 165 -13.16 19.19 -1.47
CA PRO A 165 -13.84 20.38 -0.93
C PRO A 165 -14.70 21.15 -1.94
N GLU A 166 -14.39 21.10 -3.24
CA GLU A 166 -15.22 21.71 -4.28
C GLU A 166 -16.63 21.12 -4.37
N SER A 167 -16.79 19.87 -3.92
CA SER A 167 -18.06 19.11 -3.96
C SER A 167 -18.83 19.18 -2.64
N TYR A 168 -18.30 19.83 -1.60
CA TYR A 168 -18.99 19.97 -0.30
C TYR A 168 -20.36 20.64 -0.44
N PRO A 169 -20.53 21.72 -1.22
CA PRO A 169 -21.85 22.35 -1.39
C PRO A 169 -22.92 21.40 -1.94
N ILE A 170 -22.53 20.42 -2.77
CA ILE A 170 -23.45 19.44 -3.34
C ILE A 170 -23.88 18.43 -2.28
N VAL A 171 -22.93 17.94 -1.46
CA VAL A 171 -23.27 17.02 -0.36
C VAL A 171 -24.14 17.72 0.69
N GLU A 172 -23.86 18.99 1.00
CA GLU A 172 -24.68 19.82 1.88
C GLU A 172 -26.11 20.01 1.31
N LEU A 173 -26.24 20.19 0.00
CA LEU A 173 -27.54 20.27 -0.67
C LEU A 173 -28.32 18.95 -0.58
N MET A 174 -27.66 17.81 -0.84
CA MET A 174 -28.26 16.48 -0.69
C MET A 174 -28.79 16.24 0.74
N ALA A 175 -27.99 16.61 1.75
CA ALA A 175 -28.40 16.49 3.15
C ALA A 175 -29.60 17.38 3.46
N LYS A 176 -29.62 18.62 2.94
CA LYS A 176 -30.72 19.58 3.10
C LYS A 176 -32.03 19.08 2.47
N ASP A 177 -31.98 18.51 1.27
CA ASP A 177 -33.16 17.97 0.58
C ASP A 177 -33.79 16.81 1.33
N LEU A 178 -32.96 16.00 2.00
CA LEU A 178 -33.40 14.93 2.88
C LEU A 178 -33.72 15.38 4.32
N LYS A 179 -33.56 16.67 4.62
CA LYS A 179 -33.78 17.26 5.96
C LYS A 179 -32.97 16.57 7.05
N CYS A 180 -31.71 16.25 6.76
CA CYS A 180 -30.77 15.63 7.69
C CYS A 180 -29.43 16.41 7.70
N THR A 181 -28.57 16.09 8.66
CA THR A 181 -27.20 16.58 8.69
C THR A 181 -26.29 15.75 7.77
N VAL A 182 -25.13 16.31 7.39
CA VAL A 182 -24.14 15.56 6.58
C VAL A 182 -23.65 14.31 7.33
N THR A 183 -23.48 14.40 8.66
CA THR A 183 -23.13 13.25 9.50
C THR A 183 -24.18 12.15 9.44
N GLU A 184 -25.46 12.49 9.53
CA GLU A 184 -26.56 11.52 9.40
C GLU A 184 -26.62 10.90 8.00
N LEU A 185 -26.36 11.70 6.95
CA LEU A 185 -26.32 11.23 5.57
C LEU A 185 -25.20 10.18 5.37
N ILE A 186 -24.01 10.42 5.93
CA ILE A 186 -22.88 9.48 5.89
C ILE A 186 -23.25 8.17 6.60
N SER A 187 -23.80 8.26 7.82
CA SER A 187 -24.08 7.07 8.65
C SER A 187 -25.27 6.24 8.14
N ASN A 188 -26.23 6.84 7.43
CA ASN A 188 -27.50 6.18 7.10
C ASN A 188 -27.61 5.78 5.61
N LYS A 189 -27.45 4.47 5.35
CA LYS A 189 -27.59 3.88 4.00
C LYS A 189 -28.98 4.04 3.39
N GLU A 190 -30.03 4.04 4.20
CA GLU A 190 -31.41 4.18 3.70
C GLU A 190 -31.74 5.60 3.28
N LEU A 191 -31.09 6.62 3.85
CA LEU A 191 -31.20 8.00 3.38
C LEU A 191 -30.54 8.16 2.01
N LYS A 192 -29.34 7.59 1.83
CA LYS A 192 -28.60 7.62 0.57
C LYS A 192 -29.35 6.98 -0.59
N LYS A 193 -30.06 5.86 -0.36
CA LYS A 193 -30.91 5.21 -1.37
C LYS A 193 -32.10 6.05 -1.85
N LYS A 194 -32.55 7.04 -1.07
CA LYS A 194 -33.67 7.92 -1.44
C LYS A 194 -33.24 9.06 -2.37
N LEU A 195 -31.94 9.29 -2.54
CA LEU A 195 -31.44 10.35 -3.42
C LEU A 195 -31.60 9.97 -4.89
N ASP A 196 -32.19 10.89 -5.64
CA ASP A 196 -32.16 10.85 -7.10
C ASP A 196 -30.98 11.70 -7.58
N LEU A 197 -29.85 11.04 -7.87
CA LEU A 197 -28.59 11.71 -8.23
C LEU A 197 -28.71 12.61 -9.46
N LYS A 198 -29.65 12.34 -10.37
CA LYS A 198 -29.86 13.15 -11.58
C LYS A 198 -30.22 14.60 -11.27
N LYS A 199 -30.79 14.88 -10.09
CA LYS A 199 -31.16 16.22 -9.65
C LYS A 199 -29.96 17.10 -9.28
N TYR A 200 -28.80 16.48 -9.03
CA TYR A 200 -27.58 17.16 -8.57
C TYR A 200 -26.54 17.32 -9.67
N VAL A 201 -26.88 16.94 -10.92
CA VAL A 201 -26.01 17.15 -12.08
C VAL A 201 -25.97 18.64 -12.39
N THR A 202 -24.76 19.17 -12.57
CA THR A 202 -24.50 20.56 -12.96
C THR A 202 -23.49 20.60 -14.10
N ASP A 203 -23.24 21.78 -14.67
CA ASP A 203 -22.22 21.95 -15.71
C ASP A 203 -20.80 21.55 -15.25
N LYS A 204 -20.55 21.58 -13.94
CA LYS A 204 -19.24 21.24 -13.34
C LYS A 204 -19.20 19.84 -12.74
N VAL A 205 -20.34 19.31 -12.31
CA VAL A 205 -20.41 18.03 -11.59
C VAL A 205 -21.32 17.08 -12.35
N GLY A 206 -20.70 16.10 -12.99
CA GLY A 206 -21.38 15.05 -13.75
C GLY A 206 -21.73 13.82 -12.89
N MET A 207 -22.41 12.87 -13.53
CA MET A 207 -22.79 11.60 -12.91
C MET A 207 -21.61 10.79 -12.32
N PRO A 208 -20.43 10.69 -12.98
CA PRO A 208 -19.30 9.95 -12.40
C PRO A 208 -18.90 10.49 -11.02
N THR A 209 -18.73 11.82 -10.91
CA THR A 209 -18.38 12.47 -9.64
C THR A 209 -19.45 12.23 -8.56
N LEU A 210 -20.73 12.24 -8.93
CA LEU A 210 -21.81 11.95 -7.97
C LEU A 210 -21.77 10.48 -7.51
N LEU A 211 -21.46 9.54 -8.40
CA LEU A 211 -21.30 8.13 -8.02
C LEU A 211 -20.12 7.94 -7.09
N ASP A 212 -18.97 8.57 -7.37
CA ASP A 212 -17.78 8.52 -6.52
C ASP A 212 -18.06 9.12 -5.14
N ILE A 213 -18.76 10.26 -5.09
CA ILE A 213 -19.21 10.86 -3.82
C ILE A 213 -20.07 9.87 -3.04
N MET A 214 -21.02 9.19 -3.69
CA MET A 214 -21.91 8.25 -2.99
C MET A 214 -21.17 7.01 -2.48
N GLU A 215 -20.21 6.48 -3.23
CA GLU A 215 -19.36 5.38 -2.78
C GLU A 215 -18.52 5.81 -1.56
N GLU A 216 -17.98 7.03 -1.61
CA GLU A 216 -17.18 7.57 -0.53
C GLU A 216 -18.01 7.87 0.72
N LEU A 217 -19.24 8.39 0.58
CA LEU A 217 -20.17 8.57 1.71
C LEU A 217 -20.63 7.24 2.32
N ASP A 218 -20.55 6.13 1.57
CA ASP A 218 -20.81 4.78 2.09
C ASP A 218 -19.68 4.23 2.93
N LYS A 219 -18.43 4.58 2.59
CA LYS A 219 -17.22 4.15 3.31
C LYS A 219 -16.17 5.28 3.34
N PRO A 220 -16.36 6.32 4.18
CA PRO A 220 -15.46 7.47 4.20
C PRO A 220 -14.04 7.06 4.58
N GLY A 221 -13.07 7.50 3.78
CA GLY A 221 -11.66 7.28 4.04
C GLY A 221 -11.25 5.81 3.99
N ARG A 222 -12.00 4.99 3.25
CA ARG A 222 -11.72 3.56 3.09
C ARG A 222 -10.28 3.37 2.62
N ASP A 223 -9.52 2.58 3.38
CA ASP A 223 -8.21 2.14 2.96
C ASP A 223 -8.36 1.14 1.79
N PRO A 224 -7.78 1.41 0.60
CA PRO A 224 -7.84 0.50 -0.53
C PRO A 224 -6.91 -0.72 -0.36
N ARG A 225 -6.03 -0.71 0.64
CA ARG A 225 -5.09 -1.81 0.91
C ARG A 225 -5.81 -3.02 1.49
N GLN A 226 -5.30 -4.20 1.16
CA GLN A 226 -5.76 -5.45 1.77
C GLN A 226 -5.30 -5.54 3.22
N THR A 227 -6.07 -6.23 4.05
CA THR A 227 -5.67 -6.55 5.42
C THR A 227 -4.43 -7.44 5.40
N ILE A 228 -3.51 -7.22 6.35
CA ILE A 228 -2.30 -8.03 6.45
C ILE A 228 -2.68 -9.51 6.62
N GLN A 229 -2.12 -10.35 5.76
CA GLN A 229 -2.24 -11.79 5.89
C GLN A 229 -1.06 -12.33 6.68
N VAL A 230 -1.35 -13.06 7.75
CA VAL A 230 -0.33 -13.75 8.53
C VAL A 230 0.17 -14.91 7.67
N PHE A 231 1.29 -14.69 6.99
CA PHE A 231 2.01 -15.75 6.33
C PHE A 231 3.10 -16.26 7.27
N SER A 232 2.99 -17.53 7.65
CA SER A 232 4.02 -18.25 8.37
C SER A 232 4.40 -19.48 7.56
N PHE A 233 5.70 -19.68 7.36
CA PHE A 233 6.21 -20.97 6.90
C PHE A 233 5.79 -22.09 7.86
N ASP A 234 5.76 -23.32 7.35
CA ASP A 234 5.50 -24.47 8.20
C ASP A 234 6.65 -24.60 9.23
N PRO A 235 6.37 -24.53 10.54
CA PRO A 235 7.43 -24.54 11.55
C PRO A 235 8.18 -25.88 11.63
N THR A 236 7.63 -26.93 11.01
CA THR A 236 8.23 -28.27 10.95
C THR A 236 9.26 -28.43 9.84
N VAL A 237 9.35 -27.46 8.91
CA VAL A 237 10.24 -27.51 7.75
C VAL A 237 11.30 -26.42 7.89
N LYS A 238 12.57 -26.83 8.04
CA LYS A 238 13.72 -25.92 8.13
C LYS A 238 14.84 -26.26 7.15
N THR A 239 14.99 -27.54 6.83
CA THR A 239 15.99 -28.00 5.86
C THR A 239 15.34 -28.81 4.75
N ILE A 240 16.09 -29.06 3.67
CA ILE A 240 15.60 -29.82 2.52
C ILE A 240 15.24 -31.27 2.89
N GLU A 241 15.85 -31.82 3.94
CA GLU A 241 15.58 -33.15 4.46
C GLU A 241 14.22 -33.27 5.18
N ASP A 242 13.65 -32.15 5.62
CA ASP A 242 12.32 -32.12 6.25
C ASP A 242 11.18 -32.24 5.23
N LEU A 243 11.47 -31.99 3.94
CA LEU A 243 10.50 -32.02 2.87
C LEU A 243 10.11 -33.45 2.49
N LYS A 244 8.80 -33.66 2.33
CA LYS A 244 8.24 -34.94 1.85
C LYS A 244 7.48 -34.75 0.55
N GLU A 245 7.66 -35.68 -0.38
CA GLU A 245 6.86 -35.71 -1.60
C GLU A 245 5.36 -35.79 -1.27
N GLY A 246 4.57 -34.98 -1.97
CA GLY A 246 3.14 -34.83 -1.76
C GLY A 246 2.74 -33.83 -0.66
N GLN A 247 3.68 -33.32 0.15
CA GLN A 247 3.41 -32.33 1.19
C GLN A 247 2.99 -30.99 0.57
N VAL A 248 1.98 -30.34 1.15
CA VAL A 248 1.55 -28.99 0.77
C VAL A 248 2.10 -28.00 1.78
N LEU A 249 2.77 -26.96 1.31
CA LEU A 249 3.46 -25.97 2.11
C LEU A 249 3.08 -24.55 1.67
N PRO A 250 2.96 -23.61 2.62
CA PRO A 250 2.95 -22.20 2.29
C PRO A 250 4.33 -21.79 1.75
N GLY A 251 4.35 -21.01 0.67
CA GLY A 251 5.58 -20.49 0.06
C GLY A 251 5.42 -19.07 -0.47
N ILE A 252 6.54 -18.44 -0.79
CA ILE A 252 6.60 -17.08 -1.34
C ILE A 252 7.33 -17.13 -2.68
N VAL A 253 6.72 -16.57 -3.73
CA VAL A 253 7.38 -16.47 -5.04
C VAL A 253 8.57 -15.50 -4.94
N THR A 254 9.78 -15.99 -5.15
CA THR A 254 11.02 -15.18 -5.07
C THR A 254 11.46 -14.65 -6.42
N ASN A 255 11.20 -15.38 -7.50
CA ASN A 255 11.57 -14.96 -8.85
C ASN A 255 10.64 -15.59 -9.89
N ILE A 256 10.47 -14.92 -11.03
CA ILE A 256 9.66 -15.40 -12.16
C ILE A 256 10.55 -15.45 -13.39
N THR A 257 10.48 -16.56 -14.13
CA THR A 257 11.19 -16.77 -15.39
C THR A 257 10.18 -17.18 -16.48
N ASN A 258 10.62 -17.23 -17.74
CA ASN A 258 9.73 -17.63 -18.84
C ASN A 258 9.26 -19.10 -18.74
N PHE A 259 9.95 -19.95 -17.98
CA PHE A 259 9.67 -21.38 -17.85
C PHE A 259 9.03 -21.75 -16.50
N GLY A 260 8.75 -20.78 -15.63
CA GLY A 260 8.17 -21.05 -14.32
C GLY A 260 8.44 -19.95 -13.30
N CYS A 261 8.32 -20.28 -12.02
CA CYS A 261 8.71 -19.39 -10.93
C CYS A 261 9.46 -20.16 -9.84
N PHE A 262 10.25 -19.43 -9.06
CA PHE A 262 10.93 -19.95 -7.89
C PHE A 262 10.15 -19.56 -6.65
N VAL A 263 9.95 -20.51 -5.74
CA VAL A 263 9.18 -20.36 -4.50
C VAL A 263 10.06 -20.75 -3.33
N ASP A 264 10.19 -19.84 -2.36
CA ASP A 264 10.76 -20.13 -1.05
C ASP A 264 9.68 -20.77 -0.16
N VAL A 265 9.99 -21.90 0.47
CA VAL A 265 9.10 -22.64 1.39
C VAL A 265 9.62 -22.65 2.83
N GLY A 266 10.60 -21.80 3.15
CA GLY A 266 11.20 -21.69 4.48
C GLY A 266 12.47 -22.51 4.65
N ILE A 267 13.10 -22.90 3.54
CA ILE A 267 14.40 -23.61 3.52
C ILE A 267 15.44 -22.76 2.78
N LYS A 268 16.71 -23.17 2.83
CA LYS A 268 17.79 -22.42 2.18
C LYS A 268 17.68 -22.40 0.65
N GLU A 269 17.12 -23.43 0.04
CA GLU A 269 17.01 -23.60 -1.41
C GLU A 269 15.59 -23.31 -1.91
N ASN A 270 15.46 -22.48 -2.96
CA ASN A 270 14.16 -22.24 -3.59
C ASN A 270 13.70 -23.46 -4.40
N GLY A 271 12.42 -23.80 -4.29
CA GLY A 271 11.80 -24.78 -5.17
C GLY A 271 11.36 -24.16 -6.49
N LEU A 272 11.38 -24.95 -7.56
CA LEU A 272 10.93 -24.52 -8.88
C LEU A 272 9.50 -25.01 -9.12
N VAL A 273 8.59 -24.10 -9.49
CA VAL A 273 7.30 -24.42 -10.10
C VAL A 273 7.43 -24.20 -11.60
N HIS A 274 7.40 -25.28 -12.38
CA HIS A 274 7.45 -25.18 -13.84
C HIS A 274 6.16 -24.53 -14.39
N ILE A 275 6.21 -23.90 -15.58
CA ILE A 275 5.06 -23.22 -16.17
C ILE A 275 3.84 -24.15 -16.33
N SER A 276 4.09 -25.43 -16.62
CA SER A 276 3.05 -26.45 -16.71
C SER A 276 2.42 -26.80 -15.37
N GLU A 277 3.01 -26.42 -14.25
CA GLU A 277 2.58 -26.73 -12.89
C GLU A 277 1.99 -25.50 -12.16
N LEU A 278 1.85 -24.35 -12.85
CA LEU A 278 1.36 -23.10 -12.25
C LEU A 278 -0.16 -23.04 -12.07
N ALA A 279 -0.95 -23.59 -13.01
CA ALA A 279 -2.40 -23.63 -12.88
C ALA A 279 -3.01 -24.79 -13.66
N ASP A 280 -4.28 -25.08 -13.36
CA ASP A 280 -5.09 -26.12 -14.02
C ASP A 280 -5.53 -25.76 -15.45
N ARG A 281 -5.02 -24.64 -15.99
CA ARG A 281 -5.25 -24.16 -17.36
C ARG A 281 -3.93 -23.92 -18.07
N PHE A 282 -3.96 -23.88 -19.41
CA PHE A 282 -2.79 -23.52 -20.21
C PHE A 282 -2.39 -22.07 -19.97
N ILE A 283 -1.10 -21.83 -19.75
CA ILE A 283 -0.50 -20.52 -19.51
C ILE A 283 0.69 -20.36 -20.44
N SER A 284 0.78 -19.23 -21.13
CA SER A 284 1.92 -18.86 -21.97
C SER A 284 2.97 -18.02 -21.23
N ASP A 285 2.57 -17.32 -20.17
CA ASP A 285 3.43 -16.45 -19.38
C ASP A 285 3.11 -16.59 -17.88
N PRO A 286 4.07 -17.03 -17.04
CA PRO A 286 3.90 -17.16 -15.60
C PRO A 286 3.39 -15.90 -14.89
N THR A 287 3.69 -14.71 -15.41
CA THR A 287 3.27 -13.42 -14.81
C THR A 287 1.75 -13.21 -14.82
N GLN A 288 1.01 -13.99 -15.62
CA GLN A 288 -0.46 -13.97 -15.64
C GLN A 288 -1.08 -14.62 -14.40
N VAL A 289 -0.31 -15.44 -13.67
CA VAL A 289 -0.80 -16.23 -12.53
C VAL A 289 -0.08 -15.85 -11.25
N VAL A 290 1.23 -15.57 -11.34
CA VAL A 290 2.03 -15.24 -10.17
C VAL A 290 2.70 -13.88 -10.29
N SER A 291 2.86 -13.21 -9.15
CA SER A 291 3.67 -12.01 -8.97
C SER A 291 4.84 -12.29 -8.03
N ILE A 292 5.94 -11.54 -8.18
CA ILE A 292 7.07 -11.63 -7.24
C ILE A 292 6.58 -11.23 -5.84
N HIS A 293 7.00 -11.98 -4.82
CA HIS A 293 6.56 -11.91 -3.43
C HIS A 293 5.12 -12.35 -3.15
N GLN A 294 4.43 -12.95 -4.13
CA GLN A 294 3.10 -13.51 -3.88
C GLN A 294 3.21 -14.72 -2.95
N HIS A 295 2.35 -14.73 -1.93
CA HIS A 295 2.14 -15.90 -1.08
C HIS A 295 1.32 -16.94 -1.84
N VAL A 296 1.83 -18.16 -1.90
CA VAL A 296 1.24 -19.28 -2.63
C VAL A 296 1.20 -20.51 -1.73
N LYS A 297 0.31 -21.45 -2.02
CA LYS A 297 0.43 -22.82 -1.51
C LYS A 297 1.01 -23.68 -2.62
N VAL A 298 2.03 -24.46 -2.28
CA VAL A 298 2.74 -25.32 -3.22
C VAL A 298 2.78 -26.73 -2.70
N LYS A 299 2.70 -27.71 -3.61
CA LYS A 299 2.85 -29.13 -3.32
C LYS A 299 4.23 -29.59 -3.76
N VAL A 300 4.94 -30.29 -2.91
CA VAL A 300 6.21 -30.92 -3.25
C VAL A 300 5.96 -32.09 -4.20
N LEU A 301 6.49 -32.02 -5.42
CA LEU A 301 6.43 -33.11 -6.39
C LEU A 301 7.59 -34.07 -6.21
N SER A 302 8.81 -33.54 -6.11
CA SER A 302 10.02 -34.34 -5.90
C SER A 302 11.11 -33.55 -5.19
N VAL A 303 11.95 -34.27 -4.45
CA VAL A 303 13.09 -33.71 -3.71
C VAL A 303 14.36 -34.45 -4.11
N ASP A 304 15.32 -33.74 -4.72
CA ASP A 304 16.65 -34.26 -5.05
C ASP A 304 17.67 -33.71 -4.05
N LEU A 305 18.00 -34.52 -3.04
CA LEU A 305 18.95 -34.17 -1.99
C LEU A 305 20.39 -34.03 -2.51
N VAL A 306 20.75 -34.77 -3.56
CA VAL A 306 22.12 -34.75 -4.11
C VAL A 306 22.37 -33.45 -4.86
N ARG A 307 21.39 -33.02 -5.67
CA ARG A 307 21.47 -31.77 -6.45
C ARG A 307 20.91 -30.56 -5.71
N LYS A 308 20.36 -30.75 -4.52
CA LYS A 308 19.66 -29.74 -3.71
C LYS A 308 18.57 -29.01 -4.49
N ARG A 309 17.71 -29.78 -5.16
CA ARG A 309 16.62 -29.26 -5.99
C ARG A 309 15.29 -29.77 -5.48
N VAL A 310 14.30 -28.87 -5.47
CA VAL A 310 12.92 -29.18 -5.09
C VAL A 310 12.02 -28.80 -6.26
N GLN A 311 11.22 -29.75 -6.73
CA GLN A 311 10.17 -29.49 -7.71
C GLN A 311 8.85 -29.30 -6.98
N LEU A 312 8.16 -28.22 -7.32
CA LEU A 312 6.92 -27.78 -6.70
C LEU A 312 5.82 -27.69 -7.76
N SER A 313 4.57 -27.81 -7.30
CA SER A 313 3.37 -27.60 -8.13
C SER A 313 2.36 -26.73 -7.42
N MET A 314 1.66 -25.90 -8.17
CA MET A 314 0.51 -25.11 -7.72
C MET A 314 -0.83 -25.67 -8.24
N LYS A 315 -0.79 -26.72 -9.08
CA LYS A 315 -1.99 -27.36 -9.65
C LYS A 315 -2.79 -28.15 -8.63
N GLY A 316 -4.11 -28.11 -8.77
CA GLY A 316 -5.03 -28.88 -7.93
C GLY A 316 -4.96 -28.53 -6.44
N ILE A 317 -4.39 -27.37 -6.10
CA ILE A 317 -4.36 -26.82 -4.75
C ILE A 317 -5.39 -25.68 -4.76
N GLU A 318 -6.52 -25.87 -4.08
CA GLU A 318 -7.51 -24.80 -3.95
C GLU A 318 -6.85 -23.57 -3.30
N GLU A 319 -6.93 -22.43 -3.99
CA GLU A 319 -6.62 -21.12 -3.44
C GLU A 319 -7.61 -20.82 -2.31
N THR A 320 -7.37 -21.36 -1.12
CA THR A 320 -7.90 -20.72 0.09
C THR A 320 -6.93 -19.62 0.47
N VAL A 321 -7.15 -18.45 -0.12
CA VAL A 321 -6.76 -17.19 0.49
C VAL A 321 -7.89 -16.18 0.24
N SER A 322 -8.77 -16.06 1.24
CA SER A 322 -9.70 -14.92 1.40
C SER A 322 -8.99 -13.75 2.05
#